data_AF-A0A1E4TUI3-F1
#
_entry.id   AF-A0A1E4TUI3-F1
#
_cell.length_a   1.000
_cell.length_b   1.000
_cell.length_c   1.000
_cell.angle_alpha   90.00
_cell.angle_beta   90.00
_cell.angle_gamma   90.00
#
_symmetry.space_group_name_H-M   'P 1'
#
loop_
_entity.id
_entity.type
_entity.pdbx_description
1 polymer ?
#
loop_
_entity_poly.entity_id
_entity_poly.type
_entity_poly.pdbx_seq_one_letter_code
_entity_poly.pdbx_strand_id
1 'polypeptide(L)'
;MSSAIKSRLLDLQKYGKFATLDPKDLFDVYKVTHKFIELNPSPNSSINEFEYYQIIELNFNLCIQTNHDIEAKAMLDILEDKFNIEASERLIVLKSVYIEATFNPQDALNFLNKSVNFFKNKTKDVDDLLLIKRRKFILESRLATKKERAAIYISKLLEYLEIKPLDAMTWSELANEYTKLNLYDKAVYCYQEVLLIEPFAYNIFSKIGELYLLSMLQLYASVSHSGSLSAHNSENLLVLKSLSLKHFLRSVELCETFVRGWAGILKLTSKKFDVNLKIIKKSSSTDVKQNDDLHALATKRLQKIVENDLSSSENIKIAEIVLKSYTHSD
;
A
#
# COMPACT_ATOMS: atom_id res chain seq x y z
N MET A 1 -5.39 0.41 31.66
CA MET A 1 -4.40 -0.19 30.77
C MET A 1 -4.99 -1.21 29.80
N SER A 2 -5.77 -2.21 30.25
CA SER A 2 -6.39 -3.23 29.37
C SER A 2 -7.21 -2.67 28.19
N SER A 3 -8.05 -1.65 28.43
CA SER A 3 -8.90 -1.06 27.37
C SER A 3 -8.12 -0.37 26.24
N ALA A 4 -6.98 0.27 26.54
CA ALA A 4 -6.18 0.95 25.53
C ALA A 4 -5.43 -0.06 24.63
N ILE A 5 -4.93 -1.14 25.24
CA ILE A 5 -4.32 -2.26 24.52
C ILE A 5 -5.36 -2.91 23.60
N LYS A 6 -6.54 -3.23 24.11
CA LYS A 6 -7.66 -3.78 23.33
C LYS A 6 -7.95 -2.92 22.09
N SER A 7 -8.17 -1.62 22.29
CA SER A 7 -8.45 -0.69 21.18
C SER A 7 -7.35 -0.73 20.11
N ARG A 8 -6.08 -0.69 20.54
CA ARG A 8 -4.93 -0.73 19.62
C ARG A 8 -4.88 -2.05 18.83
N LEU A 9 -5.15 -3.18 19.45
CA LEU A 9 -5.19 -4.48 18.76
C LEU A 9 -6.33 -4.53 17.74
N LEU A 10 -7.53 -4.05 18.12
CA LEU A 10 -8.67 -3.98 17.21
C LEU A 10 -8.41 -3.05 16.02
N ASP A 11 -7.76 -1.91 16.24
CA ASP A 11 -7.35 -1.01 15.14
C ASP A 11 -6.33 -1.67 14.21
N LEU A 12 -5.34 -2.37 14.76
CA LEU A 12 -4.37 -3.12 13.95
C LEU A 12 -5.07 -4.15 13.05
N GLN A 13 -6.04 -4.88 13.60
CA GLN A 13 -6.83 -5.86 12.84
C GLN A 13 -7.72 -5.18 11.79
N LYS A 14 -8.47 -4.16 12.18
CA LYS A 14 -9.43 -3.45 11.32
C LYS A 14 -8.75 -2.85 10.09
N TYR A 15 -7.57 -2.25 10.27
CA TYR A 15 -6.83 -1.61 9.19
C TYR A 15 -5.79 -2.53 8.52
N GLY A 16 -5.67 -3.80 8.95
CA GLY A 16 -4.69 -4.74 8.42
C GLY A 16 -3.23 -4.30 8.60
N LYS A 17 -2.96 -3.36 9.52
CA LYS A 17 -1.64 -2.72 9.67
C LYS A 17 -0.54 -3.69 10.08
N PHE A 18 -0.90 -4.82 10.69
CA PHE A 18 0.04 -5.88 11.03
C PHE A 18 0.80 -6.40 9.81
N ALA A 19 0.20 -6.38 8.61
CA ALA A 19 0.80 -6.90 7.39
C ALA A 19 2.00 -6.07 6.89
N THR A 20 2.16 -4.84 7.37
CA THR A 20 3.24 -3.93 6.95
C THR A 20 4.20 -3.58 8.08
N LEU A 21 4.09 -4.23 9.25
CA LEU A 21 5.01 -4.00 10.37
C LEU A 21 6.38 -4.61 10.08
N ASP A 22 7.43 -3.95 10.58
CA ASP A 22 8.77 -4.53 10.60
C ASP A 22 8.81 -5.79 11.49
N PRO A 23 9.72 -6.75 11.23
CA PRO A 23 9.76 -8.02 11.96
C PRO A 23 9.84 -7.86 13.49
N LYS A 24 10.54 -6.84 13.99
CA LYS A 24 10.65 -6.56 15.42
C LYS A 24 9.31 -6.10 16.01
N ASP A 25 8.69 -5.10 15.39
CA ASP A 25 7.41 -4.56 15.84
C ASP A 25 6.30 -5.62 15.72
N LEU A 26 6.34 -6.42 14.66
CA LEU A 26 5.44 -7.55 14.46
C LEU A 26 5.54 -8.57 15.61
N PHE A 27 6.76 -8.92 16.01
CA PHE A 27 6.99 -9.85 17.11
C PHE A 27 6.56 -9.27 18.47
N ASP A 28 6.78 -7.97 18.69
CA ASP A 28 6.31 -7.29 19.90
C ASP A 28 4.77 -7.25 19.96
N VAL A 29 4.11 -6.99 18.82
CA VAL A 29 2.65 -7.05 18.71
C VAL A 29 2.13 -8.49 18.93
N TYR A 30 2.79 -9.50 18.37
CA TYR A 30 2.48 -10.92 18.65
C TYR A 30 2.52 -11.21 20.16
N LYS A 31 3.60 -10.86 20.86
CA LYS A 31 3.71 -11.09 22.31
C LYS A 31 2.57 -10.43 23.10
N VAL A 32 2.26 -9.18 22.78
CA VAL A 32 1.18 -8.45 23.45
C VAL A 32 -0.17 -9.09 23.16
N THR A 33 -0.43 -9.48 21.92
CA THR A 33 -1.69 -10.10 21.49
C THR A 33 -1.87 -11.48 22.13
N HIS A 34 -0.83 -12.31 22.09
CA HIS A 34 -0.82 -13.64 22.71
C HIS A 34 -1.07 -13.53 24.22
N LYS A 35 -0.36 -12.63 24.91
CA LYS A 35 -0.57 -12.42 26.35
C LYS A 35 -1.96 -11.90 26.68
N PHE A 36 -2.52 -11.06 25.81
CA PHE A 36 -3.87 -10.55 25.98
C PHE A 36 -4.93 -11.66 25.87
N ILE A 37 -4.75 -12.63 24.97
CA ILE A 37 -5.61 -13.80 24.82
C ILE A 37 -5.47 -14.75 26.03
N GLU A 38 -4.25 -15.01 26.52
CA GLU A 38 -4.06 -15.83 27.73
C GLU A 38 -4.81 -15.27 28.95
N LEU A 39 -4.85 -13.93 29.09
CA LEU A 39 -5.56 -13.26 30.17
C LEU A 39 -7.08 -13.22 29.95
N ASN A 40 -7.54 -13.46 28.72
CA ASN A 40 -8.95 -13.41 28.33
C ASN A 40 -9.29 -14.61 27.44
N PRO A 41 -9.33 -15.84 27.99
CA PRO A 41 -9.48 -17.07 27.21
C PRO A 41 -10.86 -17.24 26.55
N SER A 42 -11.83 -16.39 26.89
CA SER A 42 -13.17 -16.38 26.34
C SER A 42 -13.78 -14.98 26.42
N PRO A 43 -14.85 -14.70 25.65
CA PRO A 43 -15.59 -13.45 25.74
C PRO A 43 -16.04 -13.17 27.19
N ASN A 44 -15.89 -11.92 27.62
CA ASN A 44 -16.17 -11.51 28.99
C ASN A 44 -16.69 -10.06 29.05
N SER A 45 -16.88 -9.51 30.25
CA SER A 45 -17.42 -8.15 30.41
C SER A 45 -16.53 -7.05 29.81
N SER A 46 -15.24 -7.32 29.59
CA SER A 46 -14.28 -6.36 29.04
C SER A 46 -14.06 -6.47 27.53
N ILE A 47 -14.31 -7.65 26.94
CA ILE A 47 -14.14 -7.95 25.51
C ILE A 47 -15.38 -8.72 25.05
N ASN A 48 -16.17 -8.10 24.19
CA ASN A 48 -17.35 -8.77 23.67
C ASN A 48 -16.97 -9.87 22.67
N GLU A 49 -17.95 -10.70 22.30
CA GLU A 49 -17.73 -11.85 21.42
C GLU A 49 -17.13 -11.48 20.05
N PHE A 50 -17.62 -10.39 19.44
CA PHE A 50 -17.12 -9.93 18.15
C PHE A 50 -15.66 -9.45 18.24
N GLU A 51 -15.35 -8.63 19.24
CA GLU A 51 -13.99 -8.14 19.51
C GLU A 51 -13.02 -9.30 19.79
N TYR A 52 -13.48 -10.30 20.54
CA TYR A 52 -12.67 -11.48 20.87
C TYR A 52 -12.24 -12.20 19.61
N TYR A 53 -13.17 -12.55 18.72
CA TYR A 53 -12.83 -13.26 17.49
C TYR A 53 -12.03 -12.42 16.48
N GLN A 54 -12.17 -11.09 16.49
CA GLN A 54 -11.27 -10.20 15.74
C GLN A 54 -9.82 -10.30 16.25
N ILE A 55 -9.63 -10.38 17.56
CA ILE A 55 -8.30 -10.52 18.18
C ILE A 55 -7.73 -11.92 17.96
N ILE A 56 -8.56 -12.97 17.98
CA ILE A 56 -8.14 -14.33 17.62
C ILE A 56 -7.65 -14.39 16.18
N GLU A 57 -8.37 -13.76 15.24
CA GLU A 57 -7.94 -13.69 13.85
C GLU A 57 -6.66 -12.86 13.67
N LEU A 58 -6.52 -11.73 14.40
CA LEU A 58 -5.27 -10.98 14.43
C LEU A 58 -4.12 -11.87 14.88
N ASN A 59 -4.30 -12.59 15.99
CA ASN A 59 -3.29 -13.47 16.54
C ASN A 59 -2.95 -14.61 15.57
N PHE A 60 -3.94 -15.20 14.90
CA PHE A 60 -3.71 -16.16 13.83
C PHE A 60 -2.75 -15.61 12.76
N ASN A 61 -3.03 -14.40 12.24
CA ASN A 61 -2.18 -13.79 11.22
C ASN A 61 -0.77 -13.49 11.74
N LEU A 62 -0.66 -12.99 12.97
CA LEU A 62 0.62 -12.72 13.62
C LEU A 62 1.43 -14.01 13.82
N CYS A 63 0.80 -15.09 14.28
CA CYS A 63 1.44 -16.40 14.44
C CYS A 63 2.00 -16.91 13.11
N ILE A 64 1.22 -16.84 12.02
CA ILE A 64 1.68 -17.22 10.68
C ILE A 64 2.90 -16.41 10.26
N GLN A 65 2.88 -15.09 10.43
CA GLN A 65 3.99 -14.22 10.00
C GLN A 65 5.23 -14.31 10.91
N THR A 66 5.08 -14.82 12.12
CA THR A 66 6.18 -15.01 13.09
C THR A 66 6.62 -16.48 13.22
N ASN A 67 6.14 -17.37 12.34
CA ASN A 67 6.47 -18.80 12.29
C ASN A 67 6.04 -19.62 13.52
N HIS A 68 4.92 -19.25 14.14
CA HIS A 68 4.30 -20.01 15.23
C HIS A 68 3.10 -20.81 14.68
N ASP A 69 3.37 -21.82 13.86
CA ASP A 69 2.36 -22.61 13.14
C ASP A 69 1.45 -23.42 14.08
N ILE A 70 1.98 -24.03 15.15
CA ILE A 70 1.17 -24.77 16.13
C ILE A 70 0.12 -23.86 16.80
N GLU A 71 0.53 -22.65 17.18
CA GLU A 71 -0.36 -21.67 17.80
C GLU A 71 -1.35 -21.09 16.79
N ALA A 72 -0.92 -20.86 15.55
CA ALA A 72 -1.82 -20.48 14.46
C ALA A 72 -2.91 -21.55 14.26
N LYS A 73 -2.55 -22.84 14.33
CA LYS A 73 -3.53 -23.93 14.26
C LYS A 73 -4.54 -23.87 15.40
N ALA A 74 -4.07 -23.65 16.64
CA ALA A 74 -4.96 -23.50 17.79
C ALA A 74 -5.94 -22.32 17.62
N MET A 75 -5.49 -21.18 17.09
CA MET A 75 -6.38 -20.04 16.81
C MET A 75 -7.39 -20.36 15.70
N LEU A 76 -6.97 -21.10 14.67
CA LEU A 76 -7.85 -21.55 13.60
C LEU A 76 -8.91 -22.53 14.13
N ASP A 77 -8.54 -23.44 15.01
CA ASP A 77 -9.47 -24.41 15.62
C ASP A 77 -10.54 -23.68 16.46
N ILE A 78 -10.15 -22.66 17.25
CA ILE A 78 -11.10 -21.81 17.98
C ILE A 78 -12.11 -21.14 17.03
N LEU A 79 -11.66 -20.72 15.84
CA LEU A 79 -12.55 -20.13 14.84
C LEU A 79 -13.43 -21.17 14.15
N GLU A 80 -12.91 -22.37 13.86
CA GLU A 80 -13.67 -23.49 13.27
C GLU A 80 -14.74 -24.03 14.21
N ASP A 81 -14.46 -24.09 15.52
CA ASP A 81 -15.43 -24.50 16.53
C ASP A 81 -16.61 -23.52 16.63
N LYS A 82 -16.35 -22.23 16.38
CA LYS A 82 -17.38 -21.19 16.44
C LYS A 82 -18.14 -21.02 15.14
N PHE A 83 -17.43 -21.02 14.01
CA PHE A 83 -17.96 -20.64 12.72
C PHE A 83 -17.93 -21.81 11.75
N ASN A 84 -19.03 -22.00 11.02
CA ASN A 84 -19.10 -23.08 10.03
C ASN A 84 -18.23 -22.75 8.80
N ILE A 85 -17.21 -23.56 8.55
CA ILE A 85 -16.32 -23.44 7.39
C ILE A 85 -17.06 -23.57 6.06
N GLU A 86 -18.15 -24.33 6.02
CA GLU A 86 -19.00 -24.50 4.83
C GLU A 86 -19.91 -23.30 4.55
N ALA A 87 -19.87 -22.27 5.41
CA ALA A 87 -20.66 -21.06 5.29
C ALA A 87 -19.82 -19.77 5.35
N SER A 88 -18.54 -19.83 5.72
CA SER A 88 -17.68 -18.66 5.92
C SER A 88 -16.50 -18.65 4.96
N GLU A 89 -16.55 -17.76 3.96
CA GLU A 89 -15.42 -17.51 3.05
C GLU A 89 -14.16 -17.08 3.80
N ARG A 90 -14.33 -16.26 4.83
CA ARG A 90 -13.21 -15.74 5.63
C ARG A 90 -12.45 -16.89 6.30
N LEU A 91 -13.17 -17.85 6.86
CA LEU A 91 -12.56 -19.02 7.50
C LEU A 91 -11.85 -19.92 6.47
N ILE A 92 -12.42 -20.08 5.28
CA ILE A 92 -11.78 -20.79 4.16
C ILE A 92 -10.48 -20.09 3.75
N VAL A 93 -10.48 -18.76 3.64
CA VAL A 93 -9.26 -18.01 3.33
C VAL A 93 -8.21 -18.19 4.42
N LEU A 94 -8.57 -18.08 5.70
CA LEU A 94 -7.63 -18.31 6.82
C LEU A 94 -7.04 -19.72 6.78
N LYS A 95 -7.87 -20.75 6.55
CA LYS A 95 -7.40 -22.13 6.39
C LYS A 95 -6.47 -22.29 5.19
N SER A 96 -6.75 -21.61 4.07
CA SER A 96 -5.85 -21.61 2.91
C SER A 96 -4.52 -20.91 3.20
N VAL A 97 -4.50 -19.91 4.06
CA VAL A 97 -3.27 -19.24 4.53
C VAL A 97 -2.45 -20.19 5.40
N TYR A 98 -3.11 -20.88 6.32
CA TYR A 98 -2.48 -21.91 7.13
C TYR A 98 -1.86 -23.02 6.26
N ILE A 99 -2.64 -23.58 5.31
CA ILE A 99 -2.16 -24.63 4.41
C ILE A 99 -0.97 -24.16 3.56
N GLU A 100 -1.02 -22.92 3.04
CA GLU A 100 0.10 -22.36 2.27
C GLU A 100 1.37 -22.27 3.12
N ALA A 101 1.25 -21.82 4.37
CA ALA A 101 2.38 -21.61 5.27
C ALA A 101 3.00 -22.93 5.76
N THR A 102 2.20 -23.97 6.03
CA THR A 102 2.69 -25.23 6.62
C THR A 102 3.00 -26.31 5.59
N PHE A 103 2.33 -26.31 4.44
CA PHE A 103 2.52 -27.30 3.39
C PHE A 103 3.16 -26.66 2.16
N ASN A 104 2.33 -26.19 1.22
CA ASN A 104 2.77 -25.52 0.00
C ASN A 104 1.60 -24.75 -0.64
N PRO A 105 1.91 -23.78 -1.53
CA PRO A 105 0.88 -23.00 -2.23
C PRO A 105 -0.04 -23.83 -3.14
N GLN A 106 0.43 -24.98 -3.65
CA GLN A 106 -0.39 -25.83 -4.53
C GLN A 106 -1.53 -26.51 -3.77
N ASP A 107 -1.26 -27.00 -2.55
CA ASP A 107 -2.26 -27.61 -1.68
C ASP A 107 -3.29 -26.59 -1.22
N ALA A 108 -2.86 -25.36 -0.92
CA ALA A 108 -3.77 -24.26 -0.62
C ALA A 108 -4.70 -23.95 -1.80
N LEU A 109 -4.16 -23.90 -3.02
CA LEU A 109 -4.95 -23.69 -4.24
C LEU A 109 -5.94 -24.83 -4.49
N ASN A 110 -5.52 -26.08 -4.30
CA ASN A 110 -6.38 -27.26 -4.40
C ASN A 110 -7.54 -27.21 -3.38
N PHE A 111 -7.26 -26.81 -2.15
CA PHE A 111 -8.27 -26.62 -1.11
C PHE A 111 -9.30 -25.54 -1.49
N LEU A 112 -8.84 -24.39 -1.99
CA LEU A 112 -9.74 -23.33 -2.45
C LEU A 112 -10.62 -23.78 -3.62
N ASN A 113 -10.05 -24.52 -4.59
CA ASN A 113 -10.82 -25.06 -5.71
C ASN A 113 -11.92 -26.03 -5.26
N LYS A 114 -11.60 -26.94 -4.32
CA LYS A 114 -12.59 -27.83 -3.71
C LYS A 114 -13.70 -27.04 -3.02
N SER A 115 -13.33 -26.00 -2.26
CA SER A 115 -14.27 -25.13 -1.55
C SER A 115 -15.21 -24.40 -2.52
N VAL A 116 -14.69 -23.83 -3.61
CA VAL A 116 -15.51 -23.20 -4.65
C VAL A 116 -16.50 -24.19 -5.26
N ASN A 117 -16.05 -25.40 -5.61
CA ASN A 117 -16.93 -26.42 -6.19
C ASN A 117 -18.04 -26.85 -5.22
N PHE A 118 -17.74 -26.92 -3.92
CA PHE A 118 -18.74 -27.19 -2.89
C PHE A 118 -19.83 -26.11 -2.87
N PHE A 119 -19.47 -24.83 -2.86
CA PHE A 119 -20.46 -23.74 -2.92
C PHE A 119 -21.26 -23.75 -4.22
N LYS A 120 -20.61 -23.95 -5.37
CA LYS A 120 -21.29 -24.06 -6.67
C LYS A 120 -22.42 -25.10 -6.67
N ASN A 121 -22.20 -26.22 -5.99
CA ASN A 121 -23.18 -27.30 -5.91
C ASN A 121 -24.33 -26.98 -4.94
N LYS A 122 -24.09 -26.14 -3.93
CA LYS A 122 -25.05 -25.81 -2.86
C LYS A 122 -25.90 -24.59 -3.17
N THR A 123 -25.32 -23.58 -3.82
CA THR A 123 -25.94 -22.27 -4.09
C THR A 123 -25.61 -21.84 -5.52
N LYS A 124 -26.63 -21.42 -6.29
CA LYS A 124 -26.45 -20.95 -7.67
C LYS A 124 -25.75 -19.58 -7.77
N ASP A 125 -25.70 -18.80 -6.68
CA ASP A 125 -24.96 -17.54 -6.59
C ASP A 125 -23.50 -17.79 -6.25
N VAL A 126 -22.72 -18.10 -7.27
CA VAL A 126 -21.26 -18.28 -7.20
C VAL A 126 -20.53 -16.94 -7.20
N ASP A 127 -21.23 -15.88 -7.61
CA ASP A 127 -20.61 -14.58 -7.84
C ASP A 127 -20.19 -13.84 -6.57
N ASP A 128 -20.74 -14.24 -5.42
CA ASP A 128 -20.45 -13.66 -4.12
C ASP A 128 -19.14 -14.15 -3.46
N LEU A 129 -18.48 -15.19 -4.00
CA LEU A 129 -17.27 -15.81 -3.40
C LEU A 129 -15.98 -14.99 -3.58
N LEU A 130 -16.03 -13.69 -3.31
CA LEU A 130 -15.00 -12.73 -3.67
C LEU A 130 -13.71 -12.90 -2.89
N LEU A 131 -13.77 -13.26 -1.60
CA LEU A 131 -12.56 -13.45 -0.80
C LEU A 131 -11.80 -14.69 -1.27
N ILE A 132 -12.54 -15.77 -1.59
CA ILE A 132 -11.96 -16.99 -2.16
C ILE A 132 -11.41 -16.74 -3.56
N LYS A 133 -12.18 -16.08 -4.45
CA LYS A 133 -11.73 -15.69 -5.80
C LYS A 133 -10.44 -14.87 -5.72
N ARG A 134 -10.39 -13.87 -4.82
CA ARG A 134 -9.21 -13.03 -4.60
C ARG A 134 -7.99 -13.85 -4.20
N ARG A 135 -8.16 -14.67 -3.16
CA ARG A 135 -7.09 -15.52 -2.64
C ARG A 135 -6.57 -16.49 -3.70
N LYS A 136 -7.47 -17.09 -4.48
CA LYS A 136 -7.14 -18.04 -5.54
C LYS A 136 -6.24 -17.42 -6.60
N PHE A 137 -6.61 -16.27 -7.16
CA PHE A 137 -5.79 -15.70 -8.23
C PHE A 137 -4.42 -15.19 -7.75
N ILE A 138 -4.30 -14.79 -6.47
CA ILE A 138 -3.00 -14.49 -5.85
C ILE A 138 -2.10 -15.73 -5.83
N LEU A 139 -2.65 -16.90 -5.49
CA LEU A 139 -1.89 -18.15 -5.52
C LEU A 139 -1.54 -18.56 -6.94
N GLU A 140 -2.49 -18.48 -7.87
CA GLU A 140 -2.26 -18.79 -9.29
C GLU A 140 -1.16 -17.93 -9.91
N SER A 141 -1.16 -16.62 -9.64
CA SER A 141 -0.11 -15.72 -10.14
C SER A 141 1.26 -16.02 -9.50
N ARG A 142 1.30 -16.37 -8.21
CA ARG A 142 2.53 -16.73 -7.50
C ARG A 142 3.18 -18.00 -8.05
N LEU A 143 2.34 -18.99 -8.36
CA LEU A 143 2.73 -20.28 -8.94
C LEU A 143 3.13 -20.18 -10.43
N ALA A 144 2.72 -19.11 -11.13
CA ALA A 144 3.11 -18.87 -12.50
C ALA A 144 4.61 -18.57 -12.65
N THR A 145 5.12 -18.74 -13.88
CA THR A 145 6.51 -18.41 -14.22
C THR A 145 6.80 -16.94 -13.98
N LYS A 146 8.04 -16.59 -13.64
CA LYS A 146 8.44 -15.19 -13.36
C LYS A 146 8.07 -14.22 -14.49
N LYS A 147 8.12 -14.69 -15.74
CA LYS A 147 7.81 -13.89 -16.94
C LYS A 147 6.31 -13.61 -17.08
N GLU A 148 5.46 -14.57 -16.73
CA GLU A 148 4.01 -14.50 -16.91
C GLU A 148 3.28 -13.98 -15.68
N ARG A 149 3.89 -14.09 -14.49
CA ARG A 149 3.31 -13.72 -13.20
C ARG A 149 2.62 -12.36 -13.23
N ALA A 150 3.32 -11.32 -13.69
CA ALA A 150 2.76 -9.96 -13.72
C ALA A 150 1.56 -9.85 -14.67
N ALA A 151 1.64 -10.46 -15.86
CA ALA A 151 0.56 -10.43 -16.84
C ALA A 151 -0.69 -11.16 -16.35
N ILE A 152 -0.51 -12.37 -15.79
CA ILE A 152 -1.61 -13.14 -15.19
C ILE A 152 -2.22 -12.37 -14.02
N TYR A 153 -1.39 -11.79 -13.16
CA TYR A 153 -1.88 -11.06 -12.00
C TYR A 153 -2.69 -9.82 -12.39
N ILE A 154 -2.18 -9.01 -13.33
CA ILE A 154 -2.90 -7.86 -13.88
C ILE A 154 -4.24 -8.29 -14.50
N SER A 155 -4.26 -9.36 -15.30
CA SER A 155 -5.49 -9.89 -15.89
C SER A 155 -6.51 -10.24 -14.82
N LYS A 156 -6.08 -10.87 -13.73
CA LYS A 156 -6.97 -11.28 -12.64
C LYS A 156 -7.46 -10.13 -11.78
N LEU A 157 -6.64 -9.09 -11.59
CA LEU A 157 -7.08 -7.85 -10.95
C LEU A 157 -8.15 -7.14 -11.79
N LEU A 158 -8.00 -7.11 -13.12
CA LEU A 158 -9.00 -6.53 -14.02
C LEU A 158 -10.32 -7.31 -13.97
N GLU A 159 -10.29 -8.65 -14.09
CA GLU A 159 -11.47 -9.51 -13.91
C GLU A 159 -12.17 -9.27 -12.56
N TYR A 160 -11.39 -9.05 -11.49
CA TYR A 160 -11.94 -8.76 -10.16
C TYR A 160 -12.60 -7.38 -10.10
N LEU A 161 -12.01 -6.37 -10.74
CA LEU A 161 -12.56 -5.01 -10.81
C LEU A 161 -13.84 -4.93 -11.65
N GLU A 162 -14.04 -5.81 -12.64
CA GLU A 162 -15.31 -5.93 -13.35
C GLU A 162 -16.47 -6.31 -12.40
N ILE A 163 -16.17 -7.08 -11.35
CA ILE A 163 -17.17 -7.48 -10.32
C ILE A 163 -17.26 -6.43 -9.20
N LYS A 164 -16.13 -5.84 -8.80
CA LYS A 164 -16.02 -4.85 -7.70
C LYS A 164 -15.29 -3.58 -8.17
N PRO A 165 -15.95 -2.71 -8.97
CA PRO A 165 -15.30 -1.52 -9.52
C PRO A 165 -14.96 -0.46 -8.48
N LEU A 166 -15.62 -0.48 -7.31
CA LEU A 166 -15.40 0.47 -6.21
C LEU A 166 -14.36 -0.01 -5.17
N ASP A 167 -13.54 -1.01 -5.50
CA ASP A 167 -12.48 -1.49 -4.60
C ASP A 167 -11.17 -0.70 -4.80
N ALA A 168 -11.01 0.34 -3.97
CA ALA A 168 -9.82 1.20 -3.93
C ALA A 168 -8.51 0.42 -3.68
N MET A 169 -8.56 -0.68 -2.90
CA MET A 169 -7.38 -1.49 -2.62
C MET A 169 -6.92 -2.23 -3.87
N THR A 170 -7.86 -2.79 -4.64
CA THR A 170 -7.56 -3.46 -5.90
C THR A 170 -7.03 -2.50 -6.96
N TRP A 171 -7.61 -1.31 -7.09
CA TRP A 171 -7.07 -0.26 -7.98
C TRP A 171 -5.65 0.15 -7.58
N SER A 172 -5.39 0.34 -6.28
CA SER A 172 -4.05 0.65 -5.78
C SER A 172 -3.04 -0.46 -6.07
N GLU A 173 -3.47 -1.72 -5.94
CA GLU A 173 -2.65 -2.88 -6.25
C GLU A 173 -2.32 -2.99 -7.74
N LEU A 174 -3.31 -2.80 -8.60
CA LEU A 174 -3.14 -2.75 -10.06
C LEU A 174 -2.17 -1.63 -10.47
N ALA A 175 -2.28 -0.46 -9.84
CA ALA A 175 -1.36 0.66 -10.07
C ALA A 175 0.09 0.28 -9.71
N ASN A 176 0.30 -0.44 -8.60
CA ASN A 176 1.64 -0.91 -8.20
C ASN A 176 2.22 -1.89 -9.23
N GLU A 177 1.42 -2.81 -9.75
CA GLU A 177 1.87 -3.75 -10.80
C GLU A 177 2.23 -3.03 -12.09
N TYR A 178 1.44 -2.06 -12.54
CA TYR A 178 1.80 -1.22 -13.69
C TYR A 178 3.07 -0.39 -13.44
N THR A 179 3.26 0.10 -12.22
CA THR A 179 4.48 0.84 -11.83
C THR A 179 5.72 -0.04 -11.95
N LYS A 180 5.66 -1.30 -11.50
CA LYS A 180 6.77 -2.27 -11.64
C LYS A 180 7.15 -2.56 -13.09
N LEU A 181 6.20 -2.38 -14.01
CA LEU A 181 6.39 -2.55 -15.46
C LEU A 181 6.75 -1.24 -16.18
N ASN A 182 6.99 -0.14 -15.46
CA ASN A 182 7.20 1.21 -16.00
C ASN A 182 6.04 1.71 -16.89
N LEU A 183 4.83 1.17 -16.68
CA LEU A 183 3.61 1.59 -17.39
C LEU A 183 2.92 2.70 -16.61
N TYR A 184 3.61 3.84 -16.46
CA TYR A 184 3.21 4.90 -15.54
C TYR A 184 1.85 5.53 -15.86
N ASP A 185 1.48 5.69 -17.13
CA ASP A 185 0.17 6.25 -17.51
C ASP A 185 -0.99 5.38 -17.02
N LYS A 186 -0.84 4.06 -17.13
CA LYS A 186 -1.84 3.10 -16.61
C LYS A 186 -1.88 3.11 -15.08
N ALA A 187 -0.72 3.24 -14.44
CA ALA A 187 -0.66 3.35 -12.98
C ALA A 187 -1.33 4.64 -12.47
N VAL A 188 -1.14 5.77 -13.17
CA VAL A 188 -1.81 7.04 -12.87
C VAL A 188 -3.32 6.89 -13.00
N TYR A 189 -3.80 6.30 -14.09
CA TYR A 189 -5.23 6.03 -14.28
C TYR A 189 -5.81 5.23 -13.09
N CYS A 190 -5.15 4.15 -12.70
CA CYS A 190 -5.60 3.33 -11.57
C CYS A 190 -5.65 4.13 -10.26
N TYR A 191 -4.66 4.98 -9.97
CA TYR A 191 -4.71 5.83 -8.78
C TYR A 191 -5.73 6.97 -8.87
N GLN A 192 -6.10 7.43 -10.07
CA GLN A 192 -7.20 8.36 -10.25
C GLN A 192 -8.54 7.69 -9.91
N GLU A 193 -8.74 6.44 -10.30
CA GLU A 193 -9.91 5.64 -9.88
C GLU A 193 -9.98 5.51 -8.34
N VAL A 194 -8.83 5.31 -7.68
CA VAL A 194 -8.77 5.34 -6.21
C VAL A 194 -9.25 6.69 -5.66
N LEU A 195 -8.85 7.81 -6.25
CA LEU A 195 -9.29 9.14 -5.81
C LEU A 195 -10.77 9.44 -6.10
N LEU A 196 -11.38 8.77 -7.08
CA LEU A 196 -12.84 8.84 -7.27
C LEU A 196 -13.59 8.18 -6.11
N ILE A 197 -13.01 7.12 -5.52
CA ILE A 197 -13.57 6.40 -4.36
C ILE A 197 -13.22 7.12 -3.05
N GLU A 198 -11.96 7.56 -2.91
CA GLU A 198 -11.39 8.19 -1.71
C GLU A 198 -10.79 9.57 -2.03
N PRO A 199 -11.62 10.63 -2.14
CA PRO A 199 -11.20 11.94 -2.66
C PRO A 199 -10.21 12.71 -1.77
N PHE A 200 -10.04 12.28 -0.51
CA PHE A 200 -9.13 12.90 0.46
C PHE A 200 -7.89 12.05 0.77
N ALA A 201 -7.62 11.00 -0.02
CA ALA A 201 -6.45 10.14 0.15
C ALA A 201 -5.15 10.87 -0.24
N TYR A 202 -4.62 11.68 0.68
CA TYR A 202 -3.41 12.49 0.48
C TYR A 202 -2.19 11.67 0.03
N ASN A 203 -2.07 10.43 0.52
CA ASN A 203 -1.04 9.48 0.14
C ASN A 203 -1.14 9.09 -1.34
N ILE A 204 -2.35 8.97 -1.89
CA ILE A 204 -2.57 8.63 -3.30
C ILE A 204 -2.22 9.81 -4.21
N PHE A 205 -2.54 11.04 -3.82
CA PHE A 205 -2.05 12.23 -4.54
C PHE A 205 -0.51 12.22 -4.66
N SER A 206 0.21 11.94 -3.57
CA SER A 206 1.67 11.83 -3.61
C SER A 206 2.15 10.71 -4.54
N LYS A 207 1.48 9.55 -4.54
CA LYS A 207 1.83 8.46 -5.46
C LYS A 207 1.65 8.87 -6.92
N ILE A 208 0.58 9.58 -7.27
CA ILE A 208 0.40 10.13 -8.62
C ILE A 208 1.51 11.14 -8.95
N GLY A 209 1.85 12.01 -8.00
CA GLY A 209 2.98 12.94 -8.13
C GLY A 209 4.30 12.23 -8.45
N GLU A 210 4.58 11.13 -7.76
CA GLU A 210 5.75 10.28 -8.01
C GLU A 210 5.72 9.61 -9.38
N LEU A 211 4.56 9.12 -9.83
CA LEU A 211 4.45 8.50 -11.15
C LEU A 211 4.71 9.50 -12.28
N TYR A 212 4.23 10.73 -12.16
CA TYR A 212 4.57 11.79 -13.12
C TYR A 212 6.06 12.14 -13.07
N LEU A 213 6.67 12.16 -11.88
CA LEU A 213 8.11 12.35 -11.73
C LEU A 213 8.89 11.21 -12.41
N LEU A 214 8.47 9.95 -12.24
CA LEU A 214 9.11 8.79 -12.88
C LEU A 214 8.92 8.79 -14.40
N SER A 215 7.73 9.12 -14.89
CA SER A 215 7.45 9.28 -16.33
C SER A 215 8.34 10.36 -16.95
N MET A 216 8.51 11.49 -16.23
CA MET A 216 9.41 12.56 -16.64
C MET A 216 10.87 12.11 -16.70
N LEU A 217 11.35 11.36 -15.69
CA LEU A 217 12.71 10.83 -15.68
C LEU A 217 12.94 9.80 -16.80
N GLN A 218 11.94 8.95 -17.10
CA GLN A 218 11.99 8.00 -18.21
C GLN A 218 12.07 8.71 -19.56
N LEU A 219 11.25 9.75 -19.77
CA LEU A 219 11.30 10.57 -20.97
C LEU A 219 12.65 11.30 -21.10
N TYR A 220 13.17 11.84 -20.00
CA TYR A 220 14.47 12.49 -20.01
C TYR A 220 15.61 11.54 -20.40
N ALA A 221 15.59 10.31 -19.87
CA ALA A 221 16.57 9.29 -20.19
C ALA A 221 16.51 8.91 -21.69
N SER A 222 15.31 8.70 -22.23
CA SER A 222 15.15 8.35 -23.66
C SER A 222 15.66 9.46 -24.59
N VAL A 223 15.37 10.73 -24.25
CA VAL A 223 15.90 11.88 -24.99
C VAL A 223 17.42 11.96 -24.92
N SER A 224 18.00 11.76 -23.73
CA SER A 224 19.45 11.82 -23.51
C SER A 224 20.20 10.79 -24.36
N HIS A 225 19.62 9.60 -24.56
CA HIS A 225 20.18 8.58 -25.45
C HIS A 225 20.03 8.92 -26.94
N SER A 226 18.93 9.55 -27.33
CA SER A 226 18.67 9.93 -28.74
C SER A 226 19.46 11.15 -29.23
N GLY A 227 20.10 11.90 -28.32
CA GLY A 227 20.99 13.02 -28.65
C GLY A 227 20.30 14.32 -29.10
N SER A 228 18.97 14.35 -29.23
CA SER A 228 18.22 15.56 -29.64
C SER A 228 16.96 15.76 -28.82
N LEU A 229 16.90 16.88 -28.07
CA LEU A 229 15.69 17.31 -27.37
C LEU A 229 14.81 18.10 -28.33
N SER A 230 13.78 17.45 -28.88
CA SER A 230 12.77 18.12 -29.68
C SER A 230 12.00 19.16 -28.85
N ALA A 231 11.45 20.19 -29.50
CA ALA A 231 10.60 21.17 -28.84
C ALA A 231 9.41 20.50 -28.13
N HIS A 232 8.82 19.48 -28.75
CA HIS A 232 7.72 18.70 -28.19
C HIS A 232 8.13 17.95 -26.91
N ASN A 233 9.28 17.28 -26.89
CA ASN A 233 9.77 16.58 -25.70
C ASN A 233 10.07 17.56 -24.56
N SER A 234 10.55 18.77 -24.86
CA SER A 234 10.77 19.81 -23.84
C SER A 234 9.47 20.30 -23.21
N GLU A 235 8.39 20.39 -23.98
CA GLU A 235 7.07 20.78 -23.50
C GLU A 235 6.45 19.67 -22.63
N ASN A 236 6.55 18.41 -23.08
CA ASN A 236 6.07 17.27 -22.31
C ASN A 236 6.77 17.15 -20.95
N LEU A 237 8.07 17.42 -20.87
CA LEU A 237 8.80 17.45 -19.60
C LEU A 237 8.27 18.53 -18.64
N LEU A 238 7.96 19.73 -19.16
CA LEU A 238 7.37 20.82 -18.37
C LEU A 238 5.96 20.46 -17.87
N VAL A 239 5.14 19.84 -18.71
CA VAL A 239 3.80 19.36 -18.35
C VAL A 239 3.88 18.29 -17.27
N LEU A 240 4.75 17.29 -17.41
CA LEU A 240 4.92 16.25 -16.40
C LEU A 240 5.44 16.81 -15.07
N LYS A 241 6.36 17.78 -15.11
CA LYS A 241 6.83 18.49 -13.91
C LYS A 241 5.69 19.22 -13.21
N SER A 242 4.86 19.96 -13.96
CA SER A 242 3.75 20.72 -13.38
C SER A 242 2.67 19.81 -12.78
N LEU A 243 2.35 18.70 -13.47
CA LEU A 243 1.42 17.68 -12.96
C LEU A 243 1.96 17.03 -11.69
N SER A 244 3.24 16.66 -11.66
CA SER A 244 3.89 16.08 -10.49
C SER A 244 3.82 17.04 -9.29
N LEU A 245 4.21 18.30 -9.49
CA LEU A 245 4.19 19.33 -8.46
C LEU A 245 2.77 19.58 -7.92
N LYS A 246 1.78 19.69 -8.81
CA LYS A 246 0.37 19.90 -8.44
C LYS A 246 -0.15 18.79 -7.52
N HIS A 247 0.19 17.53 -7.80
CA HIS A 247 -0.27 16.42 -6.98
C HIS A 247 0.45 16.36 -5.63
N PHE A 248 1.74 16.67 -5.56
CA PHE A 248 2.41 16.80 -4.27
C PHE A 248 1.86 17.97 -3.45
N LEU A 249 1.60 19.12 -4.06
CA LEU A 249 0.96 20.25 -3.38
C LEU A 249 -0.41 19.87 -2.80
N ARG A 250 -1.23 19.15 -3.57
CA ARG A 250 -2.52 18.63 -3.07
C ARG A 250 -2.35 17.65 -1.92
N SER A 251 -1.31 16.82 -1.94
CA SER A 251 -1.04 15.87 -0.84
C SER A 251 -0.74 16.58 0.48
N VAL A 252 0.05 17.67 0.46
CA VAL A 252 0.41 18.41 1.68
C VAL A 252 -0.66 19.41 2.11
N GLU A 253 -1.50 19.87 1.18
CA GLU A 253 -2.71 20.63 1.48
C GLU A 253 -3.70 19.79 2.33
N LEU A 254 -3.84 18.50 2.00
CA LEU A 254 -4.68 17.56 2.74
C LEU A 254 -4.02 17.05 4.03
N CYS A 255 -2.68 16.99 4.09
CA CYS A 255 -1.95 16.52 5.26
C CYS A 255 -0.63 17.29 5.45
N GLU A 256 -0.64 18.26 6.36
CA GLU A 256 0.50 19.18 6.59
C GLU A 256 1.76 18.46 7.11
N THR A 257 1.62 17.36 7.86
CA THR A 257 2.75 16.59 8.42
C THR A 257 3.25 15.49 7.49
N PHE A 258 2.80 15.48 6.23
CA PHE A 258 3.13 14.43 5.28
C PHE A 258 4.51 14.61 4.65
N VAL A 259 5.52 13.96 5.25
CA VAL A 259 6.94 14.04 4.85
C VAL A 259 7.16 13.75 3.38
N ARG A 260 6.54 12.69 2.84
CA ARG A 260 6.75 12.25 1.45
C ARG A 260 6.27 13.29 0.44
N GLY A 261 5.16 13.96 0.74
CA GLY A 261 4.64 15.07 -0.07
C GLY A 261 5.60 16.27 -0.11
N TRP A 262 6.06 16.71 1.07
CA TRP A 262 7.04 17.81 1.16
C TRP A 262 8.38 17.46 0.52
N ALA A 263 8.85 16.22 0.66
CA ALA A 263 10.08 15.76 0.01
C ALA A 263 9.97 15.79 -1.53
N GLY A 264 8.80 15.43 -2.07
CA GLY A 264 8.51 15.54 -3.50
C GLY A 264 8.55 16.99 -4.01
N ILE A 265 7.94 17.92 -3.27
CA ILE A 265 7.98 19.37 -3.59
C ILE A 265 9.43 19.86 -3.57
N LEU A 266 10.18 19.52 -2.52
CA LEU A 266 11.58 19.92 -2.37
C LEU A 266 12.45 19.43 -3.53
N LYS A 267 12.25 18.17 -3.95
CA LYS A 267 12.94 17.58 -5.10
C LYS A 267 12.69 18.36 -6.39
N LEU A 268 11.41 18.62 -6.71
CA LEU A 268 10.98 19.25 -7.96
C LEU A 268 11.35 20.74 -8.06
N THR A 269 11.44 21.42 -6.92
CA THR A 269 11.80 22.84 -6.82
C THR A 269 13.30 23.07 -6.72
N SER A 270 14.11 22.02 -6.53
CA SER A 270 15.56 22.17 -6.41
C SER A 270 16.23 22.59 -7.73
N LYS A 271 17.12 23.59 -7.66
CA LYS A 271 17.88 24.08 -8.83
C LYS A 271 18.72 22.97 -9.47
N LYS A 272 19.32 22.10 -8.66
CA LYS A 272 20.08 20.93 -9.12
C LYS A 272 19.25 20.01 -10.02
N PHE A 273 17.97 19.82 -9.69
CA PHE A 273 17.07 18.99 -10.49
C PHE A 273 16.79 19.63 -11.84
N ASP A 274 16.54 20.93 -11.87
CA ASP A 274 16.29 21.66 -13.11
C ASP A 274 17.51 21.78 -14.02
N VAL A 275 18.70 21.94 -13.44
CA VAL A 275 19.98 21.93 -14.17
C VAL A 275 20.22 20.55 -14.80
N ASN A 276 20.02 19.49 -14.02
CA ASN A 276 20.16 18.11 -14.52
C ASN A 276 19.23 17.82 -15.69
N LEU A 277 18.05 18.45 -15.73
CA LEU A 277 17.06 18.26 -16.79
C LEU A 277 17.10 19.34 -17.88
N LYS A 278 17.99 20.35 -17.77
CA LYS A 278 18.12 21.50 -18.69
C LYS A 278 16.81 22.28 -18.91
N ILE A 279 15.88 22.26 -17.95
CA ILE A 279 14.50 22.79 -18.08
C ILE A 279 14.47 24.33 -18.04
N ILE A 280 15.46 24.97 -17.40
CA ILE A 280 15.47 26.41 -17.06
C ILE A 280 15.37 27.34 -18.27
N LYS A 281 15.74 26.89 -19.48
CA LYS A 281 15.81 27.75 -20.67
C LYS A 281 14.47 28.38 -21.11
N LYS A 282 13.33 27.91 -20.62
CA LYS A 282 11.98 28.39 -21.00
C LYS A 282 11.11 28.89 -19.84
N SER A 283 11.57 28.82 -18.59
CA SER A 283 10.76 29.25 -17.43
C SER A 283 10.71 30.78 -17.32
N SER A 284 9.53 31.34 -17.05
CA SER A 284 9.39 32.78 -16.81
C SER A 284 10.07 33.18 -15.49
N SER A 285 10.48 34.45 -15.35
CA SER A 285 11.11 34.96 -14.11
C SER A 285 10.18 34.87 -12.89
N THR A 286 8.87 34.87 -13.10
CA THR A 286 7.84 34.66 -12.08
C THR A 286 7.78 33.20 -11.62
N ASP A 287 7.89 32.24 -12.53
CA ASP A 287 7.87 30.80 -12.19
C ASP A 287 9.11 30.40 -11.38
N VAL A 288 10.26 31.00 -11.69
CA VAL A 288 11.51 30.76 -10.96
C VAL A 288 11.40 31.23 -9.51
N LYS A 289 10.85 32.43 -9.28
CA LYS A 289 10.64 32.95 -7.92
C LYS A 289 9.65 32.09 -7.13
N GLN A 290 8.54 31.69 -7.74
CA GLN A 290 7.56 30.81 -7.09
C GLN A 290 8.18 29.46 -6.70
N ASN A 291 9.05 28.90 -7.54
CA ASN A 291 9.75 27.66 -7.21
C ASN A 291 10.75 27.85 -6.06
N ASP A 292 11.51 28.95 -6.04
CA ASP A 292 12.42 29.27 -4.94
C ASP A 292 11.65 29.45 -3.60
N ASP A 293 10.51 30.15 -3.63
CA ASP A 293 9.65 30.33 -2.45
C ASP A 293 9.05 29.00 -1.96
N LEU A 294 8.58 28.14 -2.89
CA LEU A 294 8.08 26.81 -2.57
C LEU A 294 9.19 25.89 -2.02
N HIS A 295 10.41 26.01 -2.54
CA HIS A 295 11.57 25.28 -2.05
C HIS A 295 11.86 25.65 -0.59
N ALA A 296 11.94 26.94 -0.29
CA ALA A 296 12.15 27.45 1.05
C ALA A 296 11.02 27.03 2.01
N LEU A 297 9.76 27.08 1.55
CA LEU A 297 8.61 26.63 2.32
C LEU A 297 8.71 25.13 2.65
N ALA A 298 8.98 24.28 1.65
CA ALA A 298 9.10 22.83 1.85
C ALA A 298 10.22 22.48 2.84
N THR A 299 11.38 23.14 2.73
CA THR A 299 12.50 22.98 3.68
C THR A 299 12.08 23.34 5.09
N LYS A 300 11.46 24.51 5.30
CA LYS A 300 11.01 24.97 6.61
C LYS A 300 9.95 24.03 7.21
N ARG A 301 9.06 23.50 6.37
CA ARG A 301 8.02 22.54 6.80
C ARG A 301 8.61 21.22 7.23
N LEU A 302 9.55 20.66 6.47
CA LEU A 302 10.28 19.44 6.86
C LEU A 302 11.07 19.63 8.16
N GLN A 303 11.77 20.76 8.32
CA GLN A 303 12.47 21.09 9.57
C GLN A 303 11.51 21.13 10.76
N LYS A 304 10.36 21.82 10.61
CA LYS A 304 9.33 21.89 11.65
C LYS A 304 8.78 20.50 12.03
N ILE A 305 8.63 19.59 11.05
CA ILE A 305 8.18 18.21 11.30
C ILE A 305 9.20 17.44 12.16
N VAL A 306 10.49 17.59 11.85
CA VAL A 306 11.59 16.94 12.60
C VAL A 306 11.72 17.53 14.01
N GLU A 307 11.78 18.87 14.12
CA GLU A 307 12.01 19.57 15.40
C GLU A 307 10.90 19.31 16.43
N ASN A 308 9.66 19.13 15.97
CA ASN A 308 8.49 18.96 16.84
C ASN A 308 7.95 17.53 16.88
N ASP A 309 8.68 16.54 16.32
CA ASP A 309 8.29 15.10 16.33
C ASP A 309 6.85 14.87 15.79
N LEU A 310 6.49 15.54 14.68
CA LEU A 310 5.11 15.60 14.16
C LEU A 310 4.72 14.43 13.25
N SER A 311 5.58 13.41 13.10
CA SER A 311 5.35 12.26 12.23
C SER A 311 5.87 10.97 12.88
N SER A 312 5.78 9.84 12.18
CA SER A 312 6.39 8.60 12.68
C SER A 312 7.91 8.72 12.77
N SER A 313 8.52 7.97 13.68
CA SER A 313 9.98 7.93 13.85
C SER A 313 10.72 7.57 12.55
N GLU A 314 10.13 6.71 11.72
CA GLU A 314 10.62 6.39 10.38
C GLU A 314 10.57 7.61 9.45
N ASN A 315 9.42 8.29 9.37
CA ASN A 315 9.26 9.48 8.54
C ASN A 315 10.19 10.61 8.97
N ILE A 316 10.47 10.75 10.27
CA ILE A 316 11.40 11.75 10.78
C ILE A 316 12.83 11.45 10.33
N LYS A 317 13.29 10.21 10.44
CA LYS A 317 14.59 9.79 9.90
C LYS A 317 14.69 10.06 8.40
N ILE A 318 13.62 9.78 7.65
CA ILE A 318 13.56 10.09 6.21
C ILE A 318 13.64 11.59 5.97
N ALA A 319 12.89 12.41 6.73
CA ALA A 319 12.92 13.87 6.62
C ALA A 319 14.32 14.43 6.90
N GLU A 320 15.03 13.92 7.91
CA GLU A 320 16.42 14.30 8.20
C GLU A 320 17.37 13.97 7.05
N ILE A 321 17.26 12.77 6.45
CA ILE A 321 18.07 12.36 5.30
C ILE A 321 17.79 13.28 4.10
N VAL A 322 16.51 13.56 3.83
CA VAL A 322 16.09 14.47 2.76
C VAL A 322 16.69 15.85 3.00
N LEU A 323 16.51 16.45 4.18
CA LEU A 323 17.05 17.78 4.51
C LEU A 323 18.56 17.83 4.31
N LYS A 324 19.31 16.84 4.84
CA LYS A 324 20.77 16.76 4.66
C LYS A 324 21.20 16.76 3.19
N SER A 325 20.42 16.12 2.32
CA SER A 325 20.72 16.03 0.89
C SER A 325 20.55 17.36 0.12
N TYR A 326 19.85 18.34 0.70
CA TYR A 326 19.65 19.66 0.10
C TYR A 326 20.38 20.78 0.86
N THR A 327 20.71 20.62 2.14
CA THR A 327 21.46 21.63 2.93
C THR A 327 22.97 21.70 2.63
N HIS A 328 23.54 20.70 1.95
CA HIS A 328 25.00 20.65 1.67
C HIS A 328 25.35 20.92 0.21
N SER A 329 24.43 21.47 -0.57
CA SER A 329 24.58 21.59 -2.02
C SER A 329 24.00 22.88 -2.63
N ASP A 330 23.87 23.93 -1.82
CA ASP A 330 23.70 25.31 -2.28
C ASP A 330 24.99 26.10 -2.04
#